data_AF-A0A917AN17-F1
#
_entry.id   AF-A0A917AN17-F1
#
_cell.length_a   1.000
_cell.length_b   1.000
_cell.length_c   1.000
_cell.angle_alpha   90.00
_cell.angle_beta   90.00
_cell.angle_gamma   90.00
#
_symmetry.space_group_name_H-M   'P 1'
#
loop_
_entity.id
_entity.type
_entity.pdbx_description
1 polymer ?
#
loop_
_entity_poly.entity_id
_entity_poly.type
_entity_poly.pdbx_seq_one_letter_code
_entity_poly.pdbx_strand_id
1 'polypeptide(L)'
;MRISELKAEASRIKSPRNTTFLGYSLLVIALTSLIPFIVEEVFFSNDSWVSEVDLFTFIYIFIFGSPIFLGENKLYLQLVKGESYSANIIFTHFTSIHSYLKAIGLYFLSAVYTMLWSLLLIVPGIIKGLTYRWISAYRKYINLLFLRHG
;
A
#
# COMPACT_ATOMS: atom_id res chain seq x y z
N MET A 1 -8.69 34.50 -3.39
CA MET A 1 -7.97 33.82 -2.30
C MET A 1 -6.59 34.45 -2.15
N ARG A 2 -6.27 35.06 -1.01
CA ARG A 2 -4.98 35.74 -0.75
C ARG A 2 -4.01 34.81 -0.04
N ILE A 3 -2.70 34.99 -0.24
CA ILE A 3 -1.64 34.19 0.42
C ILE A 3 -1.75 34.26 1.96
N SER A 4 -2.22 35.38 2.50
CA SER A 4 -2.49 35.54 3.94
C SER A 4 -3.63 34.64 4.44
N GLU A 5 -4.65 34.42 3.62
CA GLU A 5 -5.77 33.51 3.93
C GLU A 5 -5.29 32.05 3.90
N LEU A 6 -4.50 31.68 2.88
CA LEU A 6 -3.87 30.36 2.79
C LEU A 6 -2.96 30.06 3.98
N LYS A 7 -2.18 31.05 4.45
CA LYS A 7 -1.30 30.90 5.62
C LYS A 7 -2.10 30.78 6.91
N ALA A 8 -3.18 31.53 7.06
CA ALA A 8 -4.07 31.44 8.21
C ALA A 8 -4.84 30.11 8.24
N GLU A 9 -5.21 29.57 7.10
CA GLU A 9 -5.89 28.29 6.96
C GLU A 9 -4.93 27.10 7.19
N ALA A 10 -3.73 27.14 6.61
CA ALA A 10 -2.66 26.18 6.90
C ALA A 10 -2.26 26.18 8.39
N SER A 11 -2.28 27.37 9.04
CA SER A 11 -2.03 27.48 10.47
C SER A 11 -3.16 26.88 11.32
N ARG A 12 -4.41 26.89 10.85
CA ARG A 12 -5.54 26.20 11.51
C ARG A 12 -5.46 24.68 11.32
N ILE A 13 -4.92 24.22 10.18
CA ILE A 13 -4.59 22.81 9.92
C ILE A 13 -3.40 22.36 10.78
N LYS A 14 -2.48 23.25 11.15
CA LYS A 14 -1.40 23.00 12.12
C LYS A 14 -1.91 23.05 13.57
N SER A 15 -3.01 22.36 13.85
CA SER A 15 -3.49 22.13 15.21
C SER A 15 -2.58 21.12 15.91
N PRO A 16 -2.26 21.27 17.22
CA PRO A 16 -1.50 20.28 18.01
C PRO A 16 -2.10 18.86 17.95
N ARG A 17 -3.37 18.74 17.55
CA ARG A 17 -4.04 17.47 17.24
C ARG A 17 -3.36 16.72 16.08
N ASN A 18 -2.93 17.42 15.03
CA ASN A 18 -2.35 16.78 13.84
C ASN A 18 -0.89 16.33 14.05
N THR A 19 -0.17 16.93 15.01
CA THR A 19 1.19 16.49 15.37
C THR A 19 1.22 15.23 16.22
N THR A 20 0.21 15.00 17.07
CA THR A 20 0.12 13.75 17.86
C THR A 20 -0.22 12.55 16.98
N PHE A 21 -1.01 12.76 15.93
CA PHE A 21 -1.30 11.77 14.92
C PHE A 21 -0.05 11.27 14.18
N LEU A 22 0.83 12.20 13.77
CA LEU A 22 2.10 11.85 13.15
C LEU A 22 2.96 10.97 14.07
N GLY A 23 2.94 11.25 15.39
CA GLY A 23 3.58 10.41 16.39
C GLY A 23 3.03 8.98 16.42
N TYR A 24 1.72 8.81 16.31
CA TYR A 24 1.10 7.48 16.25
C TYR A 24 1.50 6.71 14.98
N SER A 25 1.47 7.34 13.81
CA SER A 25 1.90 6.70 12.56
C SER A 25 3.38 6.36 12.56
N LEU A 26 4.24 7.24 13.09
CA LEU A 26 5.66 6.94 13.27
C LEU A 26 5.87 5.75 14.21
N LEU A 27 5.09 5.66 15.29
CA LEU A 27 5.13 4.52 16.21
C LEU A 27 4.69 3.24 15.50
N VAL A 28 3.62 3.28 14.69
CA VAL A 28 3.17 2.12 13.89
C VAL A 28 4.26 1.67 12.91
N ILE A 29 4.87 2.61 12.19
CA ILE A 29 5.97 2.31 11.27
C ILE A 29 7.13 1.68 12.03
N ALA A 30 7.55 2.28 13.15
CA ALA A 30 8.62 1.74 13.98
C ALA A 30 8.29 0.33 14.49
N LEU A 31 7.08 0.11 15.00
CA LEU A 31 6.62 -1.17 15.51
C LEU A 31 6.61 -2.26 14.41
N THR A 32 6.12 -1.92 13.21
CA THR A 32 5.95 -2.88 12.11
C THR A 32 7.23 -3.15 11.33
N SER A 33 8.21 -2.24 11.34
CA SER A 33 9.47 -2.37 10.60
C SER A 33 10.67 -2.76 11.46
N LEU A 34 10.78 -2.25 12.70
CA LEU A 34 11.93 -2.57 13.57
C LEU A 34 11.89 -4.01 14.06
N ILE A 35 10.71 -4.57 14.30
CA ILE A 35 10.60 -5.95 14.80
C ILE A 35 11.12 -6.93 13.75
N PRO A 36 10.66 -6.92 12.48
CA PRO A 36 11.26 -7.72 11.42
C PRO A 36 12.76 -7.49 11.30
N PHE A 37 13.19 -6.24 11.20
CA PHE A 37 14.61 -5.89 11.07
C PHE A 37 15.47 -6.50 12.19
N ILE A 38 15.05 -6.37 13.46
CA ILE A 38 15.78 -6.94 14.61
C ILE A 38 15.77 -8.47 14.55
N VAL A 39 14.63 -9.09 14.24
CA VAL A 39 14.55 -10.55 14.16
C VAL A 39 15.45 -11.07 13.05
N GLU A 40 15.50 -10.38 11.92
CA GLU A 40 16.36 -10.74 10.80
C GLU A 40 17.83 -10.71 11.20
N GLU A 41 18.30 -9.62 11.78
CA GLU A 41 19.70 -9.47 12.20
C GLU A 41 20.12 -10.43 13.33
N VAL A 42 19.19 -10.78 14.23
CA VAL A 42 19.51 -11.61 15.41
C VAL A 42 19.41 -13.10 15.13
N PHE A 43 18.40 -13.52 14.37
CA PHE A 43 18.06 -14.94 14.19
C PHE A 43 18.45 -15.51 12.84
N PHE A 44 18.55 -14.67 11.79
CA PHE A 44 18.98 -15.14 10.48
C PHE A 44 20.45 -14.74 10.27
N SER A 45 21.32 -15.75 10.15
CA SER A 45 22.72 -15.51 9.79
C SER A 45 22.81 -14.89 8.38
N ASN A 46 23.82 -14.07 8.10
CA ASN A 46 24.07 -13.50 6.76
C ASN A 46 24.19 -14.53 5.61
N ASP A 47 24.41 -15.81 5.96
CA ASP A 47 24.50 -16.92 5.00
C ASP A 47 23.13 -17.56 4.69
N SER A 48 22.06 -17.08 5.33
CA SER A 48 20.70 -17.54 5.07
C SER A 48 20.26 -17.11 3.67
N TRP A 49 19.61 -18.03 2.96
CA TRP A 49 19.08 -17.73 1.63
C TRP A 49 18.05 -16.60 1.75
N VAL A 50 18.13 -15.60 0.86
CA VAL A 50 17.23 -14.43 0.81
C VAL A 50 15.75 -14.81 0.97
N SER A 51 15.37 -16.02 0.53
CA SER A 51 14.02 -16.57 0.65
C SER A 51 13.51 -16.81 2.08
N GLU A 52 14.36 -17.12 3.06
CA GLU A 52 13.91 -17.40 4.45
C GLU A 52 13.58 -16.10 5.19
N VAL A 53 14.44 -15.09 5.02
CA VAL A 53 14.27 -13.73 5.53
C VAL A 53 12.95 -13.12 5.00
N ASP A 54 12.73 -13.21 3.68
CA ASP A 54 11.52 -12.69 3.03
C ASP A 54 10.23 -13.35 3.53
N LEU A 55 10.25 -14.67 3.78
CA LEU A 55 9.08 -15.40 4.26
C LEU A 55 8.69 -15.00 5.68
N PHE A 56 9.67 -14.86 6.58
CA PHE A 56 9.40 -14.42 7.95
C PHE A 56 8.73 -13.06 7.97
N THR A 57 9.31 -12.10 7.26
CA THR A 57 8.81 -10.72 7.21
C THR A 57 7.43 -10.65 6.55
N PHE A 58 7.21 -11.42 5.50
CA PHE A 58 5.89 -11.53 4.89
C PHE A 58 4.84 -12.07 5.88
N ILE A 59 5.15 -13.18 6.58
CA ILE A 59 4.23 -13.78 7.57
C ILE A 59 3.98 -12.80 8.72
N TYR A 60 5.01 -12.13 9.22
CA TYR A 60 4.88 -11.14 10.29
C TYR A 60 3.96 -9.99 9.88
N ILE A 61 4.19 -9.38 8.71
CA ILE A 61 3.34 -8.30 8.20
C ILE A 61 1.91 -8.79 7.96
N PHE A 62 1.74 -10.00 7.45
CA PHE A 62 0.42 -10.55 7.19
C PHE A 62 -0.37 -10.83 8.48
N ILE A 63 0.27 -11.44 9.48
CA ILE A 63 -0.37 -11.85 10.74
C ILE A 63 -0.52 -10.65 11.70
N PHE A 64 0.55 -9.91 11.95
CA PHE A 64 0.57 -8.81 12.92
C PHE A 64 0.34 -7.46 12.27
N GLY A 65 0.95 -7.21 11.12
CA GLY A 65 0.83 -5.94 10.41
C GLY A 65 -0.60 -5.68 9.93
N SER A 66 -1.33 -6.68 9.43
CA SER A 66 -2.67 -6.46 8.86
C SER A 66 -3.69 -5.84 9.83
N PRO A 67 -3.91 -6.34 11.07
CA PRO A 67 -4.83 -5.69 12.02
C PRO A 67 -4.34 -4.30 12.45
N ILE A 68 -3.02 -4.08 12.53
CA ILE A 68 -2.43 -2.77 12.85
C ILE A 68 -2.71 -1.77 11.72
N PHE A 69 -2.49 -2.17 10.46
CA PHE A 69 -2.80 -1.36 9.27
C PHE A 69 -4.28 -0.99 9.22
N LEU A 70 -5.19 -1.92 9.51
CA LEU A 70 -6.62 -1.62 9.57
C LEU A 70 -6.98 -0.66 10.72
N GLY A 71 -6.37 -0.84 11.89
CA GLY A 71 -6.54 0.07 13.02
C GLY A 71 -6.02 1.49 12.72
N GLU A 72 -4.89 1.60 12.02
CA GLU A 72 -4.33 2.88 11.56
C GLU A 72 -5.24 3.53 10.51
N ASN A 73 -5.75 2.79 9.53
CA ASN A 73 -6.73 3.32 8.58
C ASN A 73 -8.00 3.85 9.29
N LYS A 74 -8.44 3.17 10.36
CA LYS A 74 -9.55 3.64 11.19
C LYS A 74 -9.21 4.94 11.92
N LEU A 75 -7.98 5.07 12.44
CA LEU A 75 -7.46 6.32 13.01
C LEU A 75 -7.51 7.45 11.97
N TYR A 76 -7.09 7.17 10.72
CA TYR A 76 -7.09 8.14 9.61
C TYR A 76 -8.50 8.62 9.30
N LEU A 77 -9.46 7.69 9.26
CA LEU A 77 -10.87 8.01 9.02
C LEU A 77 -11.44 8.91 10.12
N GLN A 78 -11.13 8.64 11.39
CA GLN A 78 -11.59 9.47 12.50
C GLN A 78 -10.97 10.87 12.49
N LEU A 79 -9.69 10.97 12.13
CA LEU A 79 -9.01 12.26 11.96
C LEU A 79 -9.73 13.12 10.91
N VAL A 80 -10.02 12.55 9.74
CA VAL A 80 -10.70 13.24 8.62
C VAL A 80 -12.13 13.64 9.01
N LYS A 81 -12.84 12.79 9.75
CA LYS A 81 -14.18 13.09 10.27
C LYS A 81 -14.19 14.10 11.41
N GLY A 82 -13.01 14.46 11.94
CA GLY A 82 -12.85 15.35 13.07
C GLY A 82 -13.28 14.76 14.42
N GLU A 83 -13.48 13.45 14.48
CA GLU A 83 -13.85 12.69 15.67
C GLU A 83 -12.68 12.65 16.68
N SER A 84 -12.99 12.36 17.95
CA SER A 84 -11.96 12.07 18.95
C SER A 84 -11.30 10.74 18.64
N TYR A 85 -9.97 10.72 18.60
CA TYR A 85 -9.17 9.53 18.33
C TYR A 85 -8.06 9.34 19.36
N SER A 86 -7.68 8.08 19.59
CA SER A 86 -6.61 7.68 20.51
C SER A 86 -5.79 6.53 19.92
N ALA A 87 -4.57 6.33 20.42
CA ALA A 87 -3.68 5.25 19.99
C ALA A 87 -4.32 3.86 20.12
N ASN A 88 -5.22 3.67 21.10
CA ASN A 88 -5.91 2.39 21.30
C ASN A 88 -6.69 1.92 20.09
N ILE A 89 -7.13 2.83 19.22
CA ILE A 89 -7.87 2.48 17.99
C ILE A 89 -7.05 1.57 17.08
N ILE A 90 -5.74 1.77 17.03
CA ILE A 90 -4.80 1.00 16.22
C ILE A 90 -4.82 -0.47 16.64
N PHE A 91 -4.98 -0.74 17.94
CA PHE A 91 -4.97 -2.08 18.51
C PHE A 91 -6.37 -2.67 18.72
N THR A 92 -7.44 -2.00 18.26
CA THR A 92 -8.83 -2.45 18.52
C THR A 92 -9.12 -3.86 18.00
N HIS A 93 -8.46 -4.28 16.93
CA HIS A 93 -8.65 -5.61 16.35
C HIS A 93 -8.01 -6.74 17.17
N PHE A 94 -7.13 -6.44 18.13
CA PHE A 94 -6.50 -7.44 19.01
C PHE A 94 -7.37 -7.80 20.23
N THR A 95 -8.50 -7.12 20.43
CA THR A 95 -9.38 -7.32 21.60
C THR A 95 -10.10 -8.67 21.60
N SER A 96 -10.30 -9.28 20.43
CA SER A 96 -11.00 -10.55 20.27
C SER A 96 -10.44 -11.30 19.07
N ILE A 97 -10.30 -12.62 19.20
CA ILE A 97 -9.86 -13.49 18.11
C ILE A 97 -10.75 -13.36 16.87
N HIS A 98 -12.06 -13.13 17.06
CA HIS A 98 -12.99 -12.94 15.94
C HIS A 98 -12.71 -11.64 15.18
N SER A 99 -12.49 -10.53 15.90
CA SER A 99 -12.14 -9.24 15.31
C SER A 99 -10.78 -9.25 14.62
N TYR A 100 -9.83 -10.00 15.20
CA TYR A 100 -8.49 -10.19 14.67
C TYR A 100 -8.51 -10.96 13.34
N LEU A 101 -9.17 -12.12 13.30
CA LEU A 101 -9.31 -12.92 12.08
C LEU A 101 -10.11 -12.18 11.00
N LYS A 102 -11.13 -11.39 11.38
CA LYS A 102 -11.83 -10.50 10.45
C LYS A 102 -10.91 -9.47 9.83
N ALA A 103 -9.99 -8.89 10.61
CA ALA A 103 -9.04 -7.90 10.10
C ALA A 103 -8.07 -8.53 9.10
N ILE A 104 -7.49 -9.69 9.41
CA ILE A 104 -6.61 -10.44 8.50
C ILE A 104 -7.37 -10.79 7.20
N GLY A 105 -8.58 -11.35 7.33
CA GLY A 105 -9.39 -11.74 6.19
C GLY A 105 -9.79 -10.54 5.32
N LEU A 106 -10.11 -9.40 5.92
CA LEU A 106 -10.42 -8.17 5.20
C LEU A 106 -9.19 -7.62 4.47
N TYR A 107 -8.02 -7.61 5.12
CA TYR A 107 -6.77 -7.21 4.49
C TYR A 107 -6.45 -8.10 3.27
N PHE A 108 -6.48 -9.42 3.46
CA PHE A 108 -6.25 -10.39 2.39
C PHE A 108 -7.22 -10.20 1.22
N LEU A 109 -8.52 -10.13 1.51
CA LEU A 109 -9.54 -9.99 0.48
C LEU A 109 -9.42 -8.64 -0.26
N SER A 110 -9.06 -7.57 0.45
CA SER A 110 -8.80 -6.26 -0.16
C SER A 110 -7.60 -6.31 -1.12
N ALA A 111 -6.53 -7.03 -0.77
CA ALA A 111 -5.37 -7.21 -1.62
C ALA A 111 -5.71 -8.04 -2.87
N VAL A 112 -6.45 -9.14 -2.71
CA VAL A 112 -6.91 -9.98 -3.84
C VAL A 112 -7.78 -9.17 -4.80
N TYR A 113 -8.77 -8.43 -4.28
CA TYR A 113 -9.59 -7.59 -5.15
C TYR A 113 -8.77 -6.53 -5.85
N THR A 114 -7.89 -5.81 -5.13
CA THR A 114 -7.02 -4.79 -5.74
C THR A 114 -6.16 -5.39 -6.86
N MET A 115 -5.60 -6.57 -6.66
CA MET A 115 -4.85 -7.30 -7.69
C MET A 115 -5.73 -7.63 -8.91
N LEU A 116 -6.92 -8.19 -8.70
CA LEU A 116 -7.85 -8.52 -9.79
C LEU A 116 -8.27 -7.28 -10.59
N TRP A 117 -8.55 -6.18 -9.90
CA TRP A 117 -8.88 -4.90 -10.51
C TRP A 117 -7.70 -4.33 -11.30
N SER A 118 -6.48 -4.40 -10.75
CA SER A 118 -5.28 -3.97 -11.47
C SER A 118 -5.04 -4.82 -12.72
N LEU A 119 -5.29 -6.13 -12.66
CA LEU A 119 -5.13 -7.04 -13.79
C LEU A 119 -6.14 -6.73 -14.89
N LEU A 120 -7.39 -6.45 -14.52
CA LEU A 120 -8.43 -6.03 -15.47
C LEU A 120 -8.04 -4.74 -16.22
N LEU A 121 -7.27 -3.84 -15.59
CA LEU A 121 -6.82 -2.59 -16.19
C LEU A 121 -5.52 -2.75 -17.01
N ILE A 122 -4.61 -3.62 -16.56
CA ILE A 122 -3.33 -3.88 -17.22
C ILE A 122 -3.54 -4.63 -18.54
N VAL A 123 -4.38 -5.67 -18.55
CA VAL A 123 -4.67 -6.51 -19.72
C VAL A 123 -5.07 -5.70 -20.98
N PRO A 124 -6.08 -4.80 -20.95
CA PRO A 124 -6.46 -4.03 -22.15
C PRO A 124 -5.36 -3.07 -22.62
N GLY A 125 -4.55 -2.55 -21.71
CA GLY A 125 -3.37 -1.73 -22.04
C GLY A 125 -2.32 -2.53 -22.80
N ILE A 126 -1.98 -3.73 -22.30
CA ILE A 126 -1.04 -4.65 -22.96
C ILE A 126 -1.57 -5.05 -24.35
N ILE A 127 -2.85 -5.44 -24.44
CA ILE A 127 -3.46 -5.87 -25.71
C ILE A 127 -3.40 -4.75 -26.76
N LYS A 128 -3.80 -3.52 -26.42
CA LYS A 128 -3.74 -2.38 -27.36
C LYS A 128 -2.31 -2.03 -27.75
N GLY A 129 -1.39 -1.99 -26.78
CA GLY A 129 0.02 -1.70 -27.02
C GLY A 129 0.66 -2.67 -28.00
N LEU A 130 0.36 -3.97 -27.86
CA LEU A 130 0.77 -4.98 -28.84
C LEU A 130 0.11 -4.71 -30.19
N THR A 131 -1.21 -4.59 -30.27
CA THR A 131 -1.92 -4.38 -31.55
C THR A 131 -1.35 -3.21 -32.39
N TYR A 132 -1.01 -2.07 -31.77
CA TYR A 132 -0.41 -0.94 -32.49
C TYR A 132 0.98 -1.25 -33.07
N ARG A 133 1.82 -1.97 -32.32
CA ARG A 133 3.15 -2.37 -32.81
C ARG A 133 3.05 -3.30 -34.01
N TRP A 134 2.12 -4.25 -33.97
CA TRP A 134 1.92 -5.22 -35.03
C TRP A 134 1.36 -4.55 -36.30
N ILE A 135 0.34 -3.70 -36.17
CA ILE A 135 -0.22 -2.94 -37.31
C ILE A 135 0.81 -2.01 -37.96
N SER A 136 1.66 -1.34 -37.17
CA SER A 136 2.72 -0.48 -37.69
C SER A 136 3.76 -1.29 -38.49
N ALA A 137 4.21 -2.43 -37.92
CA ALA A 137 5.13 -3.33 -38.62
C ALA A 137 4.53 -3.89 -39.92
N TYR A 138 3.25 -4.29 -39.89
CA TYR A 138 2.54 -4.81 -41.06
C TYR A 138 2.39 -3.74 -42.16
N ARG A 139 2.04 -2.50 -41.78
CA ARG A 139 1.96 -1.36 -42.71
C ARG A 139 3.30 -1.09 -43.40
N LYS A 140 4.40 -1.11 -42.65
CA LYS A 140 5.74 -0.93 -43.21
C LYS A 140 6.10 -2.05 -44.19
N TYR A 141 5.75 -3.29 -43.86
CA TYR A 141 6.00 -4.45 -44.72
C TYR A 141 5.22 -4.37 -46.03
N ILE A 142 3.93 -4.03 -45.97
CA ILE A 142 3.08 -3.86 -47.18
C ILE A 142 3.63 -2.75 -48.09
N ASN A 143 4.00 -1.60 -47.54
CA ASN A 143 4.55 -0.49 -48.34
C ASN A 143 5.84 -0.88 -49.07
N LEU A 144 6.73 -1.64 -48.41
CA LEU A 144 7.95 -2.16 -49.03
C LEU A 144 7.65 -3.15 -50.17
N LEU A 145 6.58 -3.94 -50.03
CA LEU A 145 6.16 -4.92 -51.02
C LEU A 145 5.61 -4.23 -52.29
N PHE A 146 4.83 -3.17 -52.13
CA PHE A 146 4.34 -2.37 -53.26
C PHE A 146 5.47 -1.62 -54.00
N LEU A 147 6.44 -1.04 -53.27
CA LEU A 147 7.59 -0.36 -53.88
C LEU A 147 8.53 -1.30 -54.65
N ARG A 148 8.47 -2.61 -54.39
CA ARG A 148 9.27 -3.61 -55.08
C ARG A 148 8.65 -4.06 -56.41
N HIS A 149 7.34 -3.85 -56.60
CA HIS A 149 6.57 -4.37 -57.72
C HIS A 149 5.99 -3.29 -58.66
N GLY A 150 6.33 -2.01 -58.45
CA GLY A 150 6.04 -0.92 -59.38
C GLY A 150 7.32 -0.29 -59.89
#